data_AF-A0A933NEA6-F1
#
_entry.id   AF-A0A933NEA6-F1
#
_cell.length_a   1.000
_cell.length_b   1.000
_cell.length_c   1.000
_cell.angle_alpha   90.00
_cell.angle_beta   90.00
_cell.angle_gamma   90.00
#
_symmetry.space_group_name_H-M   'P 1'
#
loop_
_entity.id
_entity.type
_entity.pdbx_description
1 polymer ?
#
loop_
_entity_poly.entity_id
_entity_poly.type
_entity_poly.pdbx_seq_one_letter_code
_entity_poly.pdbx_strand_id
1 'polypeptide(L)'
;MKQRIVVALGGNAIQNKGEDGTYEEQLKNAGKAMRELVPLARDPDCELIITHGNGPQVGNILSQNSAASPAIPPMPMFVCDAMSQGQIGYLIQQTLTNSLKNEGVEREIVTVVSQVEVDQNDPAFRNPSKPIGQFHTKEGAKKAAAATGYVFKEDANRGYRRVVPSPEPVSIEELEAIRALTEQGVIVIAVGGGGIPIIKENNSLRGIDAVIDKDKASSLLADKLEADTLVILTAVDKVCLFYGQPNETELDSMTTEEAKKYLNEGHFAEGSMKPKIEATINFVNKNPQRKALIACSGNLQEALEKRGGTWIKY
;
A
#
# COMPACT_ATOMS: atom_id res chain seq x y z
N MET A 1 -5.38 14.15 24.13
CA MET A 1 -5.71 12.79 23.63
C MET A 1 -4.88 12.64 22.38
N LYS A 2 -4.00 11.64 22.31
CA LYS A 2 -3.14 11.48 21.13
C LYS A 2 -3.99 11.11 19.92
N GLN A 3 -3.68 11.68 18.76
CA GLN A 3 -4.31 11.33 17.51
C GLN A 3 -3.50 10.22 16.83
N ARG A 4 -4.15 9.11 16.52
CA ARG A 4 -3.52 7.98 15.83
C ARG A 4 -3.84 8.01 14.34
N ILE A 5 -2.79 8.10 13.52
CA ILE A 5 -2.90 8.26 12.08
C ILE A 5 -2.13 7.14 11.38
N VAL A 6 -2.82 6.39 10.53
CA VAL A 6 -2.18 5.46 9.59
C VAL A 6 -2.07 6.13 8.23
N VAL A 7 -0.85 6.22 7.70
CA VAL A 7 -0.57 6.78 6.37
C VAL A 7 -0.10 5.68 5.42
N ALA A 8 -0.91 5.40 4.40
CA ALA A 8 -0.60 4.43 3.35
C ALA A 8 0.04 5.10 2.14
N LEU A 9 1.33 4.81 1.92
CA LEU A 9 2.10 5.40 0.83
C LEU A 9 1.78 4.76 -0.53
N GLY A 10 1.63 5.64 -1.53
CA GLY A 10 1.55 5.30 -2.95
C GLY A 10 2.85 4.70 -3.50
N GLY A 11 2.78 4.03 -4.66
CA GLY A 11 4.00 3.56 -5.34
C GLY A 11 4.91 4.72 -5.76
N ASN A 12 4.31 5.86 -6.08
CA ASN A 12 4.98 7.14 -6.39
C ASN A 12 5.78 7.72 -5.22
N ALA A 13 5.56 7.27 -3.98
CA ALA A 13 6.42 7.67 -2.86
C ALA A 13 7.84 7.11 -3.00
N ILE A 14 8.00 6.00 -3.73
CA ILE A 14 9.29 5.32 -3.90
C ILE A 14 9.75 5.37 -5.36
N GLN A 15 8.87 5.10 -6.34
CA GLN A 15 9.24 5.13 -7.76
C GLN A 15 8.13 5.77 -8.60
N ASN A 16 8.49 6.80 -9.37
CA ASN A 16 7.56 7.46 -10.28
C ASN A 16 7.45 6.71 -11.61
N LYS A 17 6.38 7.01 -12.34
CA LYS A 17 6.15 6.44 -13.67
C LYS A 17 7.24 6.91 -14.64
N GLY A 18 7.92 5.96 -15.29
CA GLY A 18 8.94 6.22 -16.30
C GLY A 18 10.36 6.32 -15.76
N GLU A 19 10.56 6.21 -14.44
CA GLU A 19 11.90 6.08 -13.84
C GLU A 19 12.39 4.63 -13.92
N ASP A 20 13.70 4.47 -14.05
CA ASP A 20 14.36 3.16 -14.11
C ASP A 20 14.31 2.41 -12.77
N GLY A 21 14.08 3.15 -11.67
CA GLY A 21 13.96 2.58 -10.33
C GLY A 21 15.31 2.27 -9.71
N THR A 22 16.32 3.08 -10.02
CA THR A 22 17.64 3.03 -9.37
C THR A 22 17.53 3.30 -7.87
N TYR A 23 18.56 2.91 -7.11
CA TYR A 23 18.62 3.20 -5.67
C TYR A 23 18.54 4.71 -5.41
N GLU A 24 19.28 5.52 -6.18
CA GLU A 24 19.36 6.96 -6.03
C GLU A 24 18.02 7.65 -6.31
N GLU A 25 17.30 7.21 -7.35
CA GLU A 25 15.94 7.69 -7.63
C GLU A 25 14.98 7.33 -6.50
N GLN A 26 15.01 6.08 -6.04
CA GLN A 26 14.14 5.62 -4.96
C GLN A 26 14.41 6.35 -3.65
N LEU A 27 15.68 6.56 -3.30
CA LEU A 27 16.09 7.33 -2.13
C LEU A 27 15.64 8.79 -2.22
N LYS A 28 15.80 9.41 -3.39
CA LYS A 28 15.36 10.80 -3.64
C LYS A 28 13.85 10.94 -3.52
N ASN A 29 13.08 10.01 -4.07
CA ASN A 29 11.62 10.01 -4.00
C ASN A 29 11.13 9.76 -2.58
N ALA A 30 11.67 8.76 -1.88
CA ALA A 30 11.37 8.50 -0.48
C ALA A 30 11.65 9.75 0.37
N GLY A 31 12.80 10.41 0.17
CA GLY A 31 13.13 11.65 0.86
C GLY A 31 12.18 12.81 0.57
N LYS A 32 11.63 12.92 -0.64
CA LYS A 32 10.57 13.90 -0.92
C LYS A 32 9.29 13.56 -0.17
N ALA A 33 8.82 12.32 -0.26
CA ALA A 33 7.60 11.88 0.40
C ALA A 33 7.70 12.00 1.93
N MET A 34 8.85 11.69 2.52
CA MET A 34 9.04 11.75 3.97
C MET A 34 9.07 13.17 4.53
N ARG A 35 9.52 14.16 3.74
CA ARG A 35 9.44 15.57 4.14
C ARG A 35 7.99 16.02 4.34
N GLU A 36 7.06 15.53 3.51
CA GLU A 36 5.63 15.83 3.65
C GLU A 36 5.02 15.21 4.92
N LEU A 37 5.65 14.18 5.49
CA LEU A 37 5.24 13.57 6.76
C LEU A 37 5.89 14.19 7.99
N VAL A 38 6.91 15.02 7.84
CA VAL A 38 7.61 15.65 8.99
C VAL A 38 6.65 16.40 9.92
N PRO A 39 5.67 17.18 9.44
CA PRO A 39 4.71 17.85 10.32
C PRO A 39 3.94 16.89 11.22
N LEU A 40 3.54 15.72 10.69
CA LEU A 40 2.87 14.67 11.47
C LEU A 40 3.85 13.96 12.40
N ALA A 41 5.05 13.63 11.91
CA ALA A 41 6.04 12.84 12.63
C ALA A 41 6.63 13.58 13.86
N ARG A 42 6.77 14.92 13.75
CA ARG A 42 7.30 15.75 14.84
C ARG A 42 6.28 16.09 15.92
N ASP A 43 4.98 15.94 15.64
CA ASP A 43 3.93 16.25 16.59
C ASP A 43 3.90 15.20 17.72
N PRO A 44 4.23 15.56 18.98
CA PRO A 44 4.27 14.61 20.09
C PRO A 44 2.90 13.98 20.41
N ASP A 45 1.81 14.63 20.00
CA ASP A 45 0.44 14.14 20.17
C ASP A 45 -0.04 13.31 18.98
N CYS A 46 0.79 13.11 17.95
CA CYS A 46 0.52 12.25 16.80
C CYS A 46 1.22 10.89 16.95
N GLU A 47 0.42 9.82 16.98
CA GLU A 47 0.89 8.45 16.83
C GLU A 47 0.85 8.07 15.35
N LEU A 48 2.00 8.18 14.69
CA LEU A 48 2.13 7.97 13.25
C LEU A 48 2.55 6.52 12.94
N ILE A 49 1.74 5.87 12.11
CA ILE A 49 2.05 4.56 11.53
C ILE A 49 2.08 4.71 10.01
N ILE A 50 3.10 4.16 9.36
CA ILE A 50 3.31 4.24 7.93
C ILE A 50 3.20 2.85 7.32
N THR A 51 2.41 2.71 6.27
CA THR A 51 2.41 1.54 5.40
C THR A 51 2.81 1.96 4.00
N HIS A 52 3.14 1.02 3.12
CA HIS A 52 3.49 1.35 1.75
C HIS A 52 3.13 0.24 0.77
N GLY A 53 3.05 0.58 -0.52
CA GLY A 53 3.04 -0.42 -1.59
C GLY A 53 4.44 -0.88 -1.95
N ASN A 54 4.54 -1.96 -2.70
CA ASN A 54 5.82 -2.53 -3.15
C ASN A 54 5.81 -3.03 -4.60
N GLY A 55 4.73 -2.80 -5.37
CA GLY A 55 4.50 -3.43 -6.67
C GLY A 55 5.71 -3.41 -7.63
N PRO A 56 6.32 -2.24 -7.90
CA PRO A 56 7.54 -2.17 -8.70
C PRO A 56 8.72 -2.91 -8.07
N GLN A 57 8.93 -2.77 -6.76
CA GLN A 57 10.06 -3.34 -6.03
C GLN A 57 10.00 -4.87 -5.98
N VAL A 58 8.86 -5.44 -5.55
CA VAL A 58 8.67 -6.90 -5.54
C VAL A 58 8.72 -7.48 -6.96
N GLY A 59 8.23 -6.73 -7.96
CA GLY A 59 8.37 -7.10 -9.37
C GLY A 59 9.84 -7.20 -9.81
N ASN A 60 10.69 -6.24 -9.42
CA ASN A 60 12.11 -6.27 -9.73
C ASN A 60 12.84 -7.41 -8.99
N ILE A 61 12.51 -7.65 -7.71
CA ILE A 61 13.08 -8.77 -6.93
C ILE A 61 12.70 -10.12 -7.55
N LEU A 62 11.46 -10.29 -8.01
CA LEU A 62 11.03 -11.49 -8.74
C LEU A 62 11.77 -11.67 -10.05
N SER A 63 11.99 -10.59 -10.81
CA SER A 63 12.79 -10.62 -12.04
C SER A 63 14.25 -11.00 -11.77
N GLN A 64 14.85 -10.49 -10.70
CA GLN A 64 16.20 -10.85 -10.26
C GLN A 64 16.30 -12.33 -9.90
N ASN A 65 15.35 -12.84 -9.10
CA ASN A 65 15.28 -14.27 -8.75
C ASN A 65 15.13 -15.15 -10.00
N SER A 66 14.30 -14.72 -10.94
CA SER A 66 14.08 -15.45 -12.20
C SER A 66 15.34 -15.47 -13.07
N ALA A 67 16.03 -14.34 -13.20
CA ALA A 67 17.26 -14.22 -13.98
C ALA A 67 18.42 -15.02 -13.38
N ALA A 68 18.51 -15.09 -12.04
CA ALA A 68 19.52 -15.85 -11.33
C ALA A 68 19.23 -17.37 -11.26
N SER A 69 18.01 -17.79 -11.60
CA SER A 69 17.54 -19.19 -11.44
C SER A 69 18.43 -20.30 -12.02
N PRO A 70 19.20 -20.10 -13.12
CA PRO A 70 20.12 -21.14 -13.61
C PRO A 70 21.28 -21.45 -12.65
N ALA A 71 21.61 -20.52 -11.75
CA ALA A 71 22.74 -20.62 -10.82
C ALA A 71 22.33 -20.62 -9.34
N ILE A 72 21.24 -19.93 -9.00
CA ILE A 72 20.76 -19.73 -7.63
C ILE A 72 19.26 -20.06 -7.59
N PRO A 73 18.80 -20.98 -6.72
CA PRO A 73 17.39 -21.30 -6.61
C PRO A 73 16.54 -20.05 -6.35
N PRO A 74 15.46 -19.82 -7.11
CA PRO A 74 14.61 -18.66 -6.92
C PRO A 74 13.82 -18.78 -5.61
N MET A 75 13.71 -17.67 -4.89
CA MET A 75 12.83 -17.58 -3.72
C MET A 75 11.36 -17.52 -4.14
N PRO A 76 10.44 -18.05 -3.31
CA PRO A 76 9.02 -17.92 -3.55
C PRO A 76 8.57 -16.45 -3.39
N MET A 77 7.37 -16.14 -3.88
CA MET A 77 6.91 -14.77 -3.96
C MET A 77 6.74 -14.11 -2.60
N PHE A 78 6.21 -14.83 -1.60
CA PHE A 78 6.06 -14.31 -0.25
C PHE A 78 7.42 -13.97 0.42
N VAL A 79 8.51 -14.64 0.05
CA VAL A 79 9.87 -14.27 0.50
C VAL A 79 10.36 -13.03 -0.24
N CYS A 80 10.07 -12.90 -1.53
CA CYS A 80 10.38 -11.67 -2.29
C CYS A 80 9.60 -10.46 -1.72
N ASP A 81 8.39 -10.68 -1.24
CA ASP A 81 7.59 -9.68 -0.53
C ASP A 81 8.30 -9.22 0.76
N ALA A 82 8.77 -10.17 1.58
CA ALA A 82 9.59 -9.90 2.77
C ALA A 82 10.86 -9.09 2.46
N MET A 83 11.58 -9.45 1.38
CA MET A 83 12.75 -8.69 0.91
C MET A 83 12.39 -7.24 0.59
N SER A 84 11.25 -7.01 -0.06
CA SER A 84 10.78 -5.67 -0.41
C SER A 84 10.40 -4.83 0.80
N GLN A 85 9.90 -5.44 1.89
CA GLN A 85 9.64 -4.74 3.14
C GLN A 85 10.94 -4.22 3.75
N GLY A 86 11.99 -5.04 3.79
CA GLY A 86 13.31 -4.62 4.26
C GLY A 86 13.89 -3.49 3.40
N GLN A 87 13.81 -3.61 2.07
CA GLN A 87 14.30 -2.59 1.14
C GLN A 87 13.59 -1.24 1.34
N ILE A 88 12.25 -1.22 1.28
CA ILE A 88 11.48 0.02 1.29
C ILE A 88 11.43 0.61 2.71
N GLY A 89 11.28 -0.24 3.73
CA GLY A 89 11.32 0.19 5.13
C GLY A 89 12.64 0.87 5.48
N TYR A 90 13.78 0.34 5.00
CA TYR A 90 15.07 1.01 5.12
C TYR A 90 15.08 2.41 4.50
N LEU A 91 14.59 2.58 3.27
CA LEU A 91 14.55 3.88 2.59
C LEU A 91 13.67 4.89 3.35
N ILE A 92 12.47 4.47 3.75
CA ILE A 92 11.53 5.31 4.51
C ILE A 92 12.14 5.70 5.86
N GLN A 93 12.62 4.72 6.62
CA GLN A 93 13.19 4.93 7.95
C GLN A 93 14.39 5.87 7.89
N GLN A 94 15.33 5.63 6.96
CA GLN A 94 16.51 6.48 6.80
C GLN A 94 16.13 7.91 6.41
N THR A 95 15.26 8.08 5.41
CA THR A 95 14.94 9.42 4.88
C THR A 95 14.08 10.24 5.84
N LEU A 96 13.16 9.63 6.58
CA LEU A 96 12.38 10.30 7.62
C LEU A 96 13.25 10.66 8.83
N THR A 97 14.12 9.74 9.27
CA THR A 97 15.09 10.03 10.35
C THR A 97 15.94 11.25 10.01
N ASN A 98 16.51 11.28 8.80
CA ASN A 98 17.32 12.42 8.34
C ASN A 98 16.50 13.72 8.28
N SER A 99 15.24 13.65 7.84
CA SER A 99 14.37 14.82 7.77
C SER A 99 14.05 15.38 9.17
N LEU A 100 13.76 14.52 10.15
CA LEU A 100 13.53 14.93 11.54
C LEU A 100 14.79 15.49 12.20
N LYS A 101 15.95 14.85 12.00
CA LYS A 101 17.24 15.35 12.52
C LYS A 101 17.58 16.74 11.98
N ASN A 102 17.26 17.03 10.72
CA ASN A 102 17.45 18.36 10.14
C ASN A 102 16.55 19.43 10.78
N GLU A 103 15.43 19.05 11.38
CA GLU A 103 14.57 19.92 12.18
C GLU A 103 14.91 19.92 13.67
N GLY A 104 15.98 19.22 14.09
CA GLY A 104 16.35 19.07 15.50
C GLY A 104 15.38 18.21 16.32
N VAL A 105 14.61 17.35 15.65
CA VAL A 105 13.64 16.44 16.27
C VAL A 105 14.22 15.04 16.35
N GLU A 106 14.22 14.46 17.56
CA GLU A 106 14.58 13.07 17.80
C GLU A 106 13.32 12.24 18.05
N ARG A 107 13.10 11.25 17.18
CA ARG A 107 12.03 10.24 17.27
C ARG A 107 12.58 8.91 16.82
N GLU A 108 12.20 7.86 17.54
CA GLU A 108 12.50 6.50 17.10
C GLU A 108 11.59 6.11 15.93
N ILE A 109 12.18 5.52 14.90
CA ILE A 109 11.49 5.04 13.70
C ILE A 109 11.94 3.60 13.44
N VAL A 110 11.00 2.68 13.31
CA VAL A 110 11.31 1.25 13.12
C VAL A 110 10.45 0.63 12.04
N THR A 111 11.09 -0.19 11.21
CA THR A 111 10.39 -1.07 10.27
C THR A 111 10.14 -2.43 10.91
N VAL A 112 8.88 -2.87 10.90
CA VAL A 112 8.45 -4.19 11.37
C VAL A 112 8.13 -5.06 10.17
N VAL A 113 8.91 -6.13 9.97
CA VAL A 113 8.55 -7.18 9.01
C VAL A 113 7.20 -7.75 9.42
N SER A 114 6.22 -7.69 8.52
CA SER A 114 4.81 -7.94 8.83
C SER A 114 4.24 -9.06 7.99
N GLN A 115 3.61 -10.03 8.64
CA GLN A 115 2.85 -11.12 8.05
C GLN A 115 1.36 -10.84 8.19
N VAL A 116 0.59 -11.15 7.14
CA VAL A 116 -0.85 -10.93 7.09
C VAL A 116 -1.55 -12.22 6.70
N GLU A 117 -2.43 -12.65 7.59
CA GLU A 117 -3.26 -13.83 7.42
C GLU A 117 -4.31 -13.60 6.35
N VAL A 118 -4.51 -14.60 5.50
CA VAL A 118 -5.54 -14.64 4.45
C VAL A 118 -6.33 -15.94 4.55
N ASP A 119 -7.57 -15.97 4.05
CA ASP A 119 -8.34 -17.21 3.99
C ASP A 119 -7.83 -18.09 2.84
N GLN A 120 -7.41 -19.32 3.14
CA GLN A 120 -7.01 -20.30 2.12
C GLN A 120 -8.11 -20.61 1.08
N ASN A 121 -9.38 -20.37 1.43
CA ASN A 121 -10.54 -20.56 0.56
C ASN A 121 -10.96 -19.29 -0.17
N ASP A 122 -10.20 -18.19 -0.06
CA ASP A 122 -10.53 -16.93 -0.71
C ASP A 122 -10.72 -17.14 -2.24
N PRO A 123 -11.83 -16.64 -2.82
CA PRO A 123 -12.09 -16.77 -4.26
C PRO A 123 -10.97 -16.23 -5.16
N ALA A 124 -10.16 -15.29 -4.68
CA ALA A 124 -9.02 -14.73 -5.40
C ALA A 124 -7.97 -15.79 -5.80
N PHE A 125 -7.86 -16.89 -5.04
CA PHE A 125 -6.99 -18.01 -5.40
C PHE A 125 -7.46 -18.75 -6.66
N ARG A 126 -8.77 -18.76 -6.92
CA ARG A 126 -9.36 -19.38 -8.12
C ARG A 126 -9.40 -18.44 -9.32
N ASN A 127 -9.41 -17.13 -9.08
CA ASN A 127 -9.38 -16.11 -10.14
C ASN A 127 -8.34 -15.01 -9.86
N PRO A 128 -7.04 -15.29 -10.10
CA PRO A 128 -5.97 -14.31 -9.96
C PRO A 128 -6.23 -13.06 -10.81
N SER A 129 -6.16 -11.87 -10.21
CA SER A 129 -6.48 -10.60 -10.88
C SER A 129 -5.41 -9.54 -10.71
N LYS A 130 -4.56 -9.62 -9.67
CA LYS A 130 -3.61 -8.55 -9.34
C LYS A 130 -2.38 -8.62 -10.24
N PRO A 131 -2.11 -7.60 -11.06
CA PRO A 131 -0.99 -7.62 -11.98
C PRO A 131 0.33 -7.27 -11.28
N ILE A 132 1.38 -8.03 -11.57
CA ILE A 132 2.73 -7.87 -11.00
C ILE A 132 3.81 -7.95 -12.08
N GLY A 133 5.00 -7.43 -11.75
CA GLY A 133 6.17 -7.48 -12.62
C GLY A 133 6.06 -6.60 -13.86
N GLN A 134 6.92 -6.90 -14.84
CA GLN A 134 7.07 -6.12 -16.08
C GLN A 134 5.97 -6.44 -17.11
N PHE A 135 5.81 -5.55 -18.08
CA PHE A 135 4.92 -5.76 -19.21
C PHE A 135 5.55 -6.72 -20.23
N HIS A 136 4.71 -7.62 -20.75
CA HIS A 136 5.04 -8.54 -21.82
C HIS A 136 4.18 -8.26 -23.04
N THR A 137 4.71 -8.56 -24.23
CA THR A 137 3.87 -8.71 -25.42
C THR A 137 2.95 -9.91 -25.27
N LYS A 138 1.86 -9.97 -26.05
CA LYS A 138 0.94 -11.13 -26.05
C LYS A 138 1.67 -12.44 -26.32
N GLU A 139 2.63 -12.44 -27.25
CA GLU A 139 3.45 -13.61 -27.54
C GLU A 139 4.42 -13.96 -26.41
N GLY A 140 5.08 -12.95 -25.83
CA GLY A 140 5.98 -13.14 -24.69
C GLY A 140 5.24 -13.73 -23.48
N ALA A 141 4.05 -13.22 -23.18
CA ALA A 141 3.20 -13.73 -22.10
C ALA A 141 2.78 -15.19 -22.34
N LYS A 142 2.41 -15.55 -23.58
CA LYS A 142 2.08 -16.96 -23.93
C LYS A 142 3.27 -17.90 -23.73
N LYS A 143 4.47 -17.49 -24.17
CA LYS A 143 5.70 -18.28 -23.99
C LYS A 143 6.03 -18.44 -22.50
N ALA A 144 5.95 -17.35 -21.73
CA ALA A 144 6.19 -17.39 -20.29
C ALA A 144 5.17 -18.27 -19.56
N ALA A 145 3.88 -18.16 -19.90
CA ALA A 145 2.83 -19.00 -19.33
C ALA A 145 3.07 -20.50 -19.60
N ALA A 146 3.47 -20.86 -20.83
CA ALA A 146 3.77 -22.25 -21.18
C ALA A 146 5.00 -22.81 -20.44
N ALA A 147 6.00 -21.97 -20.18
CA ALA A 147 7.23 -22.38 -19.49
C ALA A 147 7.09 -22.45 -17.97
N THR A 148 6.20 -21.65 -17.37
CA THR A 148 6.13 -21.46 -15.91
C THR A 148 4.82 -21.91 -15.27
N GLY A 149 3.76 -22.08 -16.06
CA GLY A 149 2.40 -22.28 -15.55
C GLY A 149 1.76 -21.01 -14.97
N TYR A 150 2.44 -19.85 -15.01
CA TYR A 150 1.88 -18.60 -14.51
C TYR A 150 0.74 -18.08 -15.40
N VAL A 151 -0.21 -17.41 -14.75
CA VAL A 151 -1.34 -16.76 -15.42
C VAL A 151 -0.94 -15.34 -15.82
N PHE A 152 -1.21 -14.96 -17.06
CA PHE A 152 -1.01 -13.60 -17.57
C PHE A 152 -2.34 -13.04 -18.06
N LYS A 153 -2.63 -11.78 -17.74
CA LYS A 153 -3.80 -11.04 -18.23
C LYS A 153 -3.38 -9.72 -18.87
N GLU A 154 -4.20 -9.24 -19.78
CA GLU A 154 -4.04 -7.93 -20.39
C GLU A 154 -4.33 -6.83 -19.36
N ASP A 155 -3.46 -5.81 -19.32
CA ASP A 155 -3.56 -4.71 -18.36
C ASP A 155 -3.71 -3.38 -19.09
N ALA A 156 -4.97 -2.93 -19.19
CA ALA A 156 -5.37 -1.62 -19.68
C ALA A 156 -4.73 -1.22 -21.03
N ASN A 157 -4.69 -2.15 -22.00
CA ASN A 157 -4.08 -1.98 -23.33
C ASN A 157 -2.57 -1.63 -23.34
N ARG A 158 -1.88 -1.78 -22.20
CA ARG A 158 -0.43 -1.52 -22.08
C ARG A 158 0.42 -2.76 -22.30
N GLY A 159 -0.21 -3.91 -22.54
CA GLY A 159 0.43 -5.22 -22.68
C GLY A 159 -0.12 -6.22 -21.66
N TYR A 160 0.62 -7.31 -21.45
CA TYR A 160 0.24 -8.42 -20.58
C TYR A 160 1.14 -8.44 -19.36
N ARG A 161 0.58 -8.68 -18.17
CA ARG A 161 1.36 -8.87 -16.94
C ARG A 161 0.98 -10.17 -16.25
N ARG A 162 1.93 -10.73 -15.49
CA ARG A 162 1.64 -11.88 -14.62
C ARG A 162 0.59 -11.43 -13.62
N VAL A 163 -0.44 -12.23 -13.41
CA VAL A 163 -1.44 -12.00 -12.37
C VAL A 163 -1.30 -13.02 -11.25
N VAL A 164 -1.52 -12.55 -10.04
CA VAL A 164 -1.47 -13.36 -8.82
C VAL A 164 -2.75 -13.18 -8.01
N PRO A 165 -3.07 -14.14 -7.11
CA PRO A 165 -4.16 -13.98 -6.16
C PRO A 165 -3.98 -12.70 -5.34
N SER A 166 -5.08 -12.01 -5.08
CA SER A 166 -5.14 -10.88 -4.15
C SER A 166 -6.27 -11.08 -3.16
N PRO A 167 -6.07 -12.00 -2.19
CA PRO A 167 -7.07 -12.33 -1.18
C PRO A 167 -7.29 -11.16 -0.21
N GLU A 168 -8.40 -11.20 0.51
CA GLU A 168 -8.70 -10.24 1.57
C GLU A 168 -7.81 -10.47 2.80
N PRO A 169 -7.26 -9.39 3.40
CA PRO A 169 -6.51 -9.51 4.63
C PRO A 169 -7.44 -9.78 5.82
N VAL A 170 -7.11 -10.79 6.63
CA VAL A 170 -7.91 -11.27 7.76
C VAL A 170 -7.35 -10.77 9.10
N SER A 171 -6.06 -10.98 9.33
CA SER A 171 -5.38 -10.59 10.58
C SER A 171 -3.92 -10.24 10.33
N ILE A 172 -3.30 -9.50 11.26
CA ILE A 172 -1.89 -9.11 11.19
C ILE A 172 -1.19 -9.80 12.35
N GLU A 173 -0.16 -10.60 12.07
CA GLU A 173 0.48 -11.43 13.10
C GLU A 173 1.26 -10.56 14.11
N GLU A 174 2.00 -9.56 13.62
CA GLU A 174 2.79 -8.66 14.47
C GLU A 174 1.99 -7.48 15.06
N LEU A 175 0.66 -7.54 15.06
CA LEU A 175 -0.21 -6.43 15.48
C LEU A 175 0.12 -5.91 16.88
N GLU A 176 0.31 -6.80 17.85
CA GLU A 176 0.55 -6.39 19.25
C GLU A 176 1.94 -5.78 19.45
N ALA A 177 2.94 -6.22 18.69
CA ALA A 177 4.25 -5.57 18.67
C ALA A 177 4.17 -4.17 18.06
N ILE A 178 3.44 -4.02 16.95
CA ILE A 178 3.18 -2.72 16.32
C ILE A 178 2.47 -1.78 17.30
N ARG A 179 1.41 -2.26 17.96
CA ARG A 179 0.64 -1.51 18.97
C ARG A 179 1.56 -1.01 20.10
N ALA A 180 2.32 -1.92 20.69
CA ALA A 180 3.22 -1.59 21.81
C ALA A 180 4.24 -0.51 21.42
N LEU A 181 4.83 -0.60 20.22
CA LEU A 181 5.77 0.40 19.72
C LEU A 181 5.08 1.76 19.48
N THR A 182 3.92 1.76 18.85
CA THR A 182 3.13 2.97 18.58
C THR A 182 2.74 3.69 19.88
N GLU A 183 2.27 2.97 20.89
CA GLU A 183 1.86 3.55 22.18
C GLU A 183 3.04 4.18 22.95
N GLN A 184 4.26 3.67 22.75
CA GLN A 184 5.51 4.26 23.26
C GLN A 184 5.96 5.51 22.46
N GLY A 185 5.23 5.90 21.41
CA GLY A 185 5.56 7.06 20.58
C GLY A 185 6.61 6.79 19.52
N VAL A 186 6.91 5.51 19.23
CA VAL A 186 7.75 5.12 18.10
C VAL A 186 6.93 5.25 16.81
N ILE A 187 7.52 5.84 15.77
CA ILE A 187 6.93 5.85 14.44
C ILE A 187 7.16 4.46 13.83
N VAL A 188 6.08 3.75 13.53
CA VAL A 188 6.17 2.36 13.04
C VAL A 188 5.90 2.31 11.55
N ILE A 189 6.81 1.68 10.80
CA ILE A 189 6.61 1.32 9.40
C ILE A 189 6.24 -0.18 9.38
N ALA A 190 5.05 -0.52 8.91
CA ALA A 190 4.55 -1.89 8.95
C ALA A 190 3.70 -2.22 7.73
N VAL A 191 3.37 -3.50 7.58
CA VAL A 191 2.47 -4.02 6.52
C VAL A 191 2.93 -3.56 5.13
N GLY A 192 4.25 -3.52 4.93
CA GLY A 192 4.86 -3.14 3.66
C GLY A 192 4.41 -4.07 2.55
N GLY A 193 3.97 -3.51 1.43
CA GLY A 193 3.42 -4.28 0.31
C GLY A 193 2.02 -4.84 0.53
N GLY A 194 1.38 -4.57 1.67
CA GLY A 194 0.17 -5.26 2.11
C GLY A 194 0.45 -6.39 3.10
N GLY A 195 1.73 -6.66 3.40
CA GLY A 195 2.16 -7.72 4.31
C GLY A 195 2.41 -9.05 3.61
N ILE A 196 3.31 -9.86 4.20
CA ILE A 196 3.67 -11.18 3.69
C ILE A 196 2.46 -12.10 3.85
N PRO A 197 1.87 -12.63 2.76
CA PRO A 197 0.67 -13.46 2.87
C PRO A 197 0.97 -14.79 3.53
N ILE A 198 0.24 -15.10 4.60
CA ILE A 198 0.32 -16.36 5.32
C ILE A 198 -1.06 -16.99 5.50
N ILE A 199 -1.09 -18.31 5.69
CA ILE A 199 -2.26 -19.04 6.17
C ILE A 199 -1.91 -19.76 7.47
N LYS A 200 -2.91 -20.01 8.31
CA LYS A 200 -2.78 -20.81 9.54
C LYS A 200 -3.23 -22.25 9.29
N GLU A 201 -2.31 -23.20 9.43
CA GLU A 201 -2.58 -24.63 9.31
C GLU A 201 -2.04 -25.34 10.56
N ASN A 202 -2.90 -26.03 11.32
CA ASN A 202 -2.51 -26.88 12.46
C ASN A 202 -1.51 -26.22 13.43
N ASN A 203 -1.78 -24.98 13.88
CA ASN A 203 -0.91 -24.16 14.74
C ASN A 203 0.45 -23.76 14.14
N SER A 204 0.60 -23.84 12.81
CA SER A 204 1.77 -23.35 12.08
C SER A 204 1.37 -22.26 11.10
N LEU A 205 2.30 -21.34 10.84
CA LEU A 205 2.16 -20.31 9.81
C LEU A 205 2.85 -20.80 8.55
N ARG A 206 2.18 -20.67 7.40
CA ARG A 206 2.76 -21.01 6.10
C ARG A 206 2.59 -19.86 5.12
N GLY A 207 3.70 -19.42 4.53
CA GLY A 207 3.69 -18.43 3.45
C GLY A 207 3.00 -18.96 2.20
N ILE A 208 2.29 -18.07 1.50
CA ILE A 208 1.59 -18.39 0.24
C ILE A 208 1.85 -17.31 -0.81
N ASP A 209 2.00 -17.73 -2.06
CA ASP A 209 2.21 -16.82 -3.19
C ASP A 209 0.92 -16.06 -3.52
N ALA A 210 0.80 -14.85 -2.99
CA ALA A 210 -0.27 -13.91 -3.24
C ALA A 210 0.25 -12.46 -3.09
N VAL A 211 -0.58 -11.47 -3.43
CA VAL A 211 -0.33 -10.05 -3.10
C VAL A 211 -1.56 -9.50 -2.45
N ILE A 212 -1.44 -9.11 -1.19
CA ILE A 212 -2.54 -8.45 -0.48
C ILE A 212 -2.62 -7.00 -0.96
N ASP A 213 -3.83 -6.49 -1.16
CA ASP A 213 -3.98 -5.09 -1.50
C ASP A 213 -3.57 -4.21 -0.30
N LYS A 214 -2.53 -3.41 -0.49
CA LYS A 214 -1.97 -2.54 0.54
C LYS A 214 -3.00 -1.59 1.17
N ASP A 215 -3.97 -1.08 0.41
CA ASP A 215 -4.92 -0.09 0.92
C ASP A 215 -5.92 -0.80 1.85
N LYS A 216 -6.33 -2.03 1.48
CA LYS A 216 -7.13 -2.92 2.34
C LYS A 216 -6.38 -3.36 3.59
N ALA A 217 -5.11 -3.74 3.45
CA ALA A 217 -4.28 -4.12 4.60
C ALA A 217 -4.01 -2.93 5.55
N SER A 218 -3.85 -1.72 5.00
CA SER A 218 -3.72 -0.49 5.79
C SER A 218 -5.01 -0.13 6.51
N SER A 219 -6.16 -0.35 5.85
CA SER A 219 -7.48 -0.20 6.48
C SER A 219 -7.68 -1.20 7.63
N LEU A 220 -7.26 -2.46 7.45
CA LEU A 220 -7.25 -3.46 8.52
C LEU A 220 -6.34 -3.03 9.68
N LEU A 221 -5.10 -2.60 9.40
CA LEU A 221 -4.17 -2.14 10.43
C LEU A 221 -4.75 -0.94 11.20
N ALA A 222 -5.29 0.04 10.49
CA ALA A 222 -5.91 1.21 11.08
C ALA A 222 -7.12 0.85 11.96
N ASP A 223 -7.96 -0.10 11.53
CA ASP A 223 -9.07 -0.59 12.33
C ASP A 223 -8.59 -1.27 13.62
N LYS A 224 -7.62 -2.19 13.50
CA LYS A 224 -7.09 -2.97 14.63
C LYS A 224 -6.28 -2.16 15.63
N LEU A 225 -5.64 -1.09 15.18
CA LEU A 225 -4.97 -0.11 16.03
C LEU A 225 -5.93 0.98 16.51
N GLU A 226 -7.21 0.93 16.20
CA GLU A 226 -8.17 1.97 16.60
C GLU A 226 -7.74 3.38 16.18
N ALA A 227 -7.16 3.51 14.99
CA ALA A 227 -6.75 4.80 14.46
C ALA A 227 -7.94 5.74 14.30
N ASP A 228 -7.69 7.04 14.49
CA ASP A 228 -8.66 8.11 14.26
C ASP A 228 -8.79 8.41 12.76
N THR A 229 -7.65 8.39 12.07
CA THR A 229 -7.53 8.78 10.67
C THR A 229 -6.77 7.73 9.86
N LEU A 230 -7.34 7.35 8.71
CA LEU A 230 -6.64 6.63 7.65
C LEU A 230 -6.35 7.59 6.49
N VAL A 231 -5.08 7.81 6.19
CA VAL A 231 -4.64 8.62 5.04
C VAL A 231 -4.12 7.70 3.95
N ILE A 232 -4.64 7.79 2.74
CA ILE A 232 -4.14 7.07 1.56
C ILE A 232 -3.51 8.08 0.62
N LEU A 233 -2.20 8.00 0.45
CA LEU A 233 -1.46 8.84 -0.49
C LEU A 233 -1.41 8.18 -1.87
N THR A 234 -1.73 8.95 -2.90
CA THR A 234 -1.80 8.49 -4.29
C THR A 234 -1.17 9.51 -5.23
N ALA A 235 -1.29 9.30 -6.54
CA ALA A 235 -0.72 10.16 -7.59
C ALA A 235 -1.68 11.29 -8.04
N VAL A 236 -2.94 11.26 -7.59
CA VAL A 236 -3.95 12.29 -7.89
C VAL A 236 -4.25 13.08 -6.62
N ASP A 237 -4.56 14.36 -6.76
CA ASP A 237 -4.85 15.23 -5.62
C ASP A 237 -6.20 14.89 -4.98
N LYS A 238 -7.24 14.75 -5.80
CA LYS A 238 -8.61 14.43 -5.36
C LYS A 238 -9.17 13.20 -6.05
N VAL A 239 -10.18 12.61 -5.43
CA VAL A 239 -11.06 11.63 -6.05
C VAL A 239 -12.00 12.36 -6.99
N CYS A 240 -12.15 11.87 -8.22
CA CYS A 240 -13.05 12.47 -9.20
C CYS A 240 -14.17 11.50 -9.61
N LEU A 241 -15.36 12.05 -9.86
CA LEU A 241 -16.38 11.41 -10.67
C LEU A 241 -16.09 11.69 -12.14
N PHE A 242 -16.49 10.76 -13.02
CA PHE A 242 -16.25 10.84 -14.46
C PHE A 242 -14.77 11.11 -14.82
N TYR A 243 -13.85 10.47 -14.10
CA TYR A 243 -12.42 10.67 -14.26
C TYR A 243 -11.96 10.49 -15.72
N GLY A 244 -11.21 11.48 -16.22
CA GLY A 244 -10.73 11.58 -17.60
C GLY A 244 -11.78 12.01 -18.64
N GLN A 245 -13.00 12.39 -18.22
CA GLN A 245 -14.07 12.80 -19.12
C GLN A 245 -14.29 14.33 -19.08
N PRO A 246 -14.95 14.94 -20.09
CA PRO A 246 -15.19 16.39 -20.12
C PRO A 246 -16.01 16.93 -18.93
N ASN A 247 -16.79 16.07 -18.28
CA ASN A 247 -17.60 16.37 -17.11
C ASN A 247 -16.97 15.86 -15.80
N GLU A 248 -15.65 15.67 -15.77
CA GLU A 248 -14.92 15.30 -14.55
C GLU A 248 -15.25 16.27 -13.40
N THR A 249 -15.55 15.71 -12.24
CA THR A 249 -15.90 16.47 -11.04
C THR A 249 -15.06 16.01 -9.87
N GLU A 250 -14.21 16.89 -9.34
CA GLU A 250 -13.42 16.64 -8.13
C GLU A 250 -14.30 16.64 -6.88
N LEU A 251 -13.98 15.76 -5.93
CA LEU A 251 -14.68 15.65 -4.66
C LEU A 251 -13.80 16.17 -3.52
N ASP A 252 -14.23 17.21 -2.82
CA ASP A 252 -13.55 17.68 -1.59
C ASP A 252 -13.86 16.77 -0.40
N SER A 253 -15.10 16.28 -0.34
CA SER A 253 -15.53 15.34 0.68
C SER A 253 -16.73 14.52 0.22
N MET A 254 -16.93 13.36 0.83
CA MET A 254 -18.13 12.54 0.66
C MET A 254 -18.43 11.73 1.93
N THR A 255 -19.67 11.31 2.10
CA THR A 255 -20.07 10.32 3.10
C THR A 255 -19.76 8.90 2.63
N THR A 256 -19.80 7.92 3.55
CA THR A 256 -19.68 6.51 3.14
C THR A 256 -20.86 6.04 2.30
N GLU A 257 -22.04 6.65 2.46
CA GLU A 257 -23.22 6.38 1.65
C GLU A 257 -23.04 6.88 0.21
N GLU A 258 -22.56 8.11 0.04
CA GLU A 258 -22.23 8.68 -1.27
C GLU A 258 -21.13 7.86 -1.96
N ALA A 259 -20.09 7.50 -1.24
CA ALA A 259 -19.00 6.67 -1.76
C ALA A 259 -19.50 5.30 -2.27
N LYS A 260 -20.42 4.65 -1.54
CA LYS A 260 -21.06 3.39 -1.97
C LYS A 260 -21.92 3.58 -3.21
N LYS A 261 -22.67 4.68 -3.27
CA LYS A 261 -23.46 5.03 -4.46
C LYS A 261 -22.56 5.19 -5.69
N TYR A 262 -21.48 5.97 -5.58
CA TYR A 262 -20.55 6.20 -6.69
C TYR A 262 -19.78 4.94 -7.11
N LEU A 263 -19.49 4.03 -6.17
CA LEU A 263 -18.97 2.68 -6.48
C LEU A 263 -19.95 1.88 -7.34
N ASN A 264 -21.23 1.86 -6.97
CA ASN A 264 -22.28 1.14 -7.72
C ASN A 264 -22.54 1.74 -9.10
N GLU A 265 -22.36 3.06 -9.24
CA GLU A 265 -22.43 3.78 -10.52
C GLU A 265 -21.19 3.56 -11.41
N GLY A 266 -20.14 2.90 -10.89
CA GLY A 266 -18.96 2.52 -11.67
C GLY A 266 -17.96 3.66 -11.89
N HIS A 267 -17.98 4.70 -11.05
CA HIS A 267 -17.09 5.86 -11.22
C HIS A 267 -15.61 5.55 -10.93
N PHE A 268 -15.31 4.52 -10.14
CA PHE A 268 -13.95 4.23 -9.68
C PHE A 268 -13.38 2.97 -10.34
N ALA A 269 -12.19 3.10 -10.94
CA ALA A 269 -11.53 2.00 -11.66
C ALA A 269 -10.98 0.91 -10.73
N GLU A 270 -11.18 -0.37 -11.10
CA GLU A 270 -10.86 -1.55 -10.28
C GLU A 270 -9.38 -1.71 -9.90
N GLY A 271 -8.47 -1.24 -10.76
CA GLY A 271 -7.03 -1.36 -10.55
C GLY A 271 -6.38 -0.20 -9.79
N SER A 272 -7.15 0.83 -9.40
CA SER A 272 -6.58 2.05 -8.81
C SER A 272 -7.46 2.66 -7.72
N MET A 273 -8.53 3.36 -8.08
CA MET A 273 -9.30 4.15 -7.12
C MET A 273 -10.34 3.32 -6.35
N LYS A 274 -10.93 2.30 -6.97
CA LYS A 274 -11.95 1.46 -6.32
C LYS A 274 -11.44 0.79 -5.02
N PRO A 275 -10.27 0.12 -4.99
CA PRO A 275 -9.76 -0.47 -3.75
C PRO A 275 -9.52 0.56 -2.64
N LYS A 276 -9.14 1.80 -3.00
CA LYS A 276 -8.95 2.89 -2.05
C LYS A 276 -10.27 3.30 -1.41
N ILE A 277 -11.31 3.49 -2.23
CA ILE A 277 -12.64 3.85 -1.75
C ILE A 277 -13.25 2.71 -0.92
N GLU A 278 -13.09 1.46 -1.34
CA GLU A 278 -13.51 0.29 -0.54
C GLU A 278 -12.81 0.26 0.82
N ALA A 279 -11.49 0.47 0.85
CA ALA A 279 -10.69 0.50 2.07
C ALA A 279 -11.13 1.63 3.03
N THR A 280 -11.39 2.84 2.52
CA THR A 280 -11.84 3.97 3.35
C THR A 280 -13.26 3.78 3.86
N ILE A 281 -14.18 3.28 3.02
CA ILE A 281 -15.54 2.90 3.44
C ILE A 281 -15.50 1.86 4.55
N ASN A 282 -14.67 0.83 4.41
CA ASN A 282 -14.53 -0.23 5.41
C ASN A 282 -14.02 0.32 6.74
N PHE A 283 -13.02 1.20 6.73
CA PHE A 283 -12.45 1.80 7.93
C PHE A 283 -13.45 2.73 8.66
N VAL A 284 -14.08 3.64 7.91
CA VAL A 284 -14.98 4.66 8.48
C VAL A 284 -16.29 4.05 9.01
N ASN A 285 -16.84 3.03 8.35
CA ASN A 285 -18.06 2.37 8.82
C ASN A 285 -17.91 1.62 10.15
N LYS A 286 -16.68 1.32 10.59
CA LYS A 286 -16.43 0.64 11.88
C LYS A 286 -16.64 1.57 13.08
N ASN A 287 -16.48 2.88 12.89
CA ASN A 287 -16.72 3.87 13.95
C ASN A 287 -17.03 5.24 13.31
N PRO A 288 -18.23 5.81 13.54
CA PRO A 288 -18.64 7.09 12.95
C PRO A 288 -17.76 8.31 13.28
N GLN A 289 -16.90 8.22 14.30
CA GLN A 289 -15.95 9.27 14.65
C GLN A 289 -14.69 9.26 13.77
N ARG A 290 -14.37 8.12 13.15
CA ARG A 290 -13.21 7.95 12.28
C ARG A 290 -13.40 8.69 10.96
N LYS A 291 -12.29 9.07 10.35
CA LYS A 291 -12.26 9.75 9.05
C LYS A 291 -11.17 9.16 8.17
N ALA A 292 -11.38 9.19 6.86
CA ALA A 292 -10.34 8.85 5.92
C ALA A 292 -10.04 10.03 4.98
N LEU A 293 -8.81 10.09 4.50
CA LEU A 293 -8.33 11.09 3.55
C LEU A 293 -7.66 10.38 2.38
N ILE A 294 -8.06 10.72 1.16
CA ILE A 294 -7.31 10.35 -0.05
C ILE A 294 -6.70 11.63 -0.61
N ALA A 295 -5.38 11.65 -0.78
CA ALA A 295 -4.68 12.85 -1.25
C ALA A 295 -3.42 12.51 -2.07
N CYS A 296 -2.87 13.50 -2.76
CA CYS A 296 -1.54 13.40 -3.36
C CYS A 296 -0.46 13.52 -2.26
N SER A 297 0.64 12.79 -2.39
CA SER A 297 1.75 12.88 -1.43
C SER A 297 2.32 14.29 -1.31
N GLY A 298 2.43 15.04 -2.41
CA GLY A 298 2.97 16.41 -2.42
C GLY A 298 2.00 17.49 -1.93
N ASN A 299 0.80 17.11 -1.50
CA ASN A 299 -0.21 18.05 -1.01
C ASN A 299 -0.80 17.63 0.36
N LEU A 300 -0.10 16.75 1.09
CA LEU A 300 -0.64 16.18 2.33
C LEU A 300 -0.93 17.27 3.37
N GLN A 301 -0.05 18.27 3.52
CA GLN A 301 -0.26 19.33 4.49
C GLN A 301 -1.55 20.12 4.22
N GLU A 302 -1.77 20.56 2.98
CA GLU A 302 -3.01 21.27 2.64
C GLU A 302 -4.24 20.37 2.77
N ALA A 303 -4.09 19.09 2.44
CA ALA A 303 -5.16 18.12 2.57
C ALA A 303 -5.58 17.89 4.03
N LEU A 304 -4.62 17.84 4.97
CA LEU A 304 -4.87 17.77 6.41
C LEU A 304 -5.59 19.02 6.93
N GLU A 305 -5.29 20.18 6.34
CA GLU A 305 -5.97 21.46 6.62
C GLU A 305 -7.32 21.60 5.89
N LYS A 306 -7.79 20.55 5.19
CA LYS A 306 -9.03 20.53 4.38
C LYS A 306 -9.03 21.54 3.23
N ARG A 307 -7.85 21.91 2.73
CA ARG A 307 -7.63 22.76 1.55
C ARG A 307 -7.26 21.95 0.29
N GLY A 308 -7.14 20.63 0.42
CA GLY A 308 -6.88 19.68 -0.66
C GLY A 308 -7.39 18.28 -0.30
N GLY A 309 -7.16 17.31 -1.19
CA GLY A 309 -7.59 15.94 -0.97
C GLY A 309 -9.10 15.74 -0.93
N THR A 310 -9.50 14.48 -0.74
CA THR A 310 -10.90 14.07 -0.55
C THR A 310 -11.08 13.45 0.82
N TRP A 311 -11.92 14.05 1.65
CA TRP A 311 -12.28 13.54 2.97
C TRP A 311 -13.49 12.61 2.91
N ILE A 312 -13.35 11.40 3.45
CA ILE A 312 -14.44 10.44 3.62
C ILE A 312 -14.80 10.35 5.09
N LYS A 313 -16.08 10.54 5.39
CA LYS A 313 -16.67 10.49 6.74
C LYS A 313 -17.91 9.61 6.71
N TYR A 314 -18.42 9.24 7.89
CA TYR A 314 -19.60 8.37 8.01
C TYR A 314 -20.76 8.91 7.17
#